data_AF-A0A1M5QSR5-F1
#
_entry.id   AF-A0A1M5QSR5-F1
#
_cell.length_a   1.000
_cell.length_b   1.000
_cell.length_c   1.000
_cell.angle_alpha   90.00
_cell.angle_beta   90.00
_cell.angle_gamma   90.00
#
_symmetry.space_group_name_H-M   'P 1'
#
loop_
_entity.id
_entity.type
_entity.pdbx_description
1 polymer ?
#
loop_
_entity_poly.entity_id
_entity_poly.type
_entity_poly.pdbx_seq_one_letter_code
_entity_poly.pdbx_strand_id
1 'polypeptide(L)' 'MSSEKTSYRGHARAVLSTAGITIGQDLASLTGNQLGAIRSEAAAAYVAKHGKAMPADSAAYISKRYDLLQQRASQRGRA' A
#
# COMPACT_ATOMS: atom_id res chain seq x y z
N MET A 1 16.05 20.11 -2.91
CA MET A 1 15.87 18.71 -2.43
C MET A 1 14.38 18.38 -2.42
N SER A 2 13.75 18.09 -3.57
CA SER A 2 12.27 17.92 -3.64
C SER A 2 11.75 16.80 -4.54
N SER A 3 12.59 15.86 -5.00
CA SER A 3 12.12 14.78 -5.89
C SER A 3 11.61 13.51 -5.17
N GLU A 4 11.96 13.28 -3.91
CA GLU A 4 11.65 12.01 -3.25
C GLU A 4 10.19 11.88 -2.78
N LYS A 5 9.54 12.97 -2.36
CA LYS A 5 8.15 12.95 -1.87
C LYS A 5 7.12 12.70 -2.97
N THR A 6 7.45 13.03 -4.22
CA THR A 6 6.57 12.82 -5.39
C THR A 6 6.49 11.34 -5.76
N SER A 7 7.59 10.59 -5.61
CA SER A 7 7.64 9.15 -5.92
C SER A 7 6.73 8.30 -5.04
N TYR A 8 6.68 8.56 -3.72
CA TYR A 8 5.90 7.71 -2.81
C TYR A 8 4.39 7.89 -2.92
N ARG A 9 3.92 9.08 -3.32
CA ARG A 9 2.50 9.36 -3.53
C ARG A 9 2.02 8.78 -4.86
N GLY A 10 2.79 8.97 -5.92
CA GLY A 10 2.51 8.38 -7.24
C GLY A 10 2.44 6.86 -7.15
N HIS A 11 3.41 6.24 -6.47
CA HIS A 11 3.43 4.79 -6.24
C HIS A 11 2.21 4.30 -5.46
N ALA A 12 1.86 4.95 -4.34
CA ALA A 12 0.71 4.53 -3.53
C ALA A 12 -0.61 4.62 -4.29
N ARG A 13 -0.81 5.70 -5.08
CA ARG A 13 -1.98 5.82 -5.95
C ARG A 13 -1.99 4.79 -7.06
N ALA A 14 -0.85 4.51 -7.68
CA ALA A 14 -0.73 3.50 -8.71
C ALA A 14 -1.09 2.11 -8.17
N VAL A 15 -0.54 1.72 -7.02
CA VAL A 15 -0.86 0.43 -6.38
C VAL A 15 -2.36 0.29 -6.13
N LEU A 16 -2.99 1.30 -5.50
CA LEU A 16 -4.42 1.25 -5.21
C LEU A 16 -5.25 1.25 -6.50
N SER A 17 -4.91 2.09 -7.48
CA SER A 17 -5.62 2.18 -8.75
C SER A 17 -5.51 0.90 -9.59
N THR A 18 -4.33 0.29 -9.66
CA THR A 18 -4.11 -0.99 -10.37
C THR A 18 -4.84 -2.14 -9.68
N ALA A 19 -4.94 -2.10 -8.35
CA ALA A 19 -5.75 -3.05 -7.60
C ALA A 19 -7.26 -2.78 -7.70
N GLY A 20 -7.70 -1.67 -8.33
CA GLY A 20 -9.09 -1.25 -8.37
C GLY A 20 -9.63 -0.85 -6.99
N ILE A 21 -8.77 -0.39 -6.08
CA ILE A 21 -9.13 0.03 -4.73
C ILE A 21 -9.32 1.54 -4.69
N THR A 22 -10.45 1.97 -4.14
CA THR A 22 -10.73 3.40 -3.97
C THR A 22 -10.08 3.93 -2.69
N ILE A 23 -9.62 5.18 -2.73
CA ILE A 23 -9.07 5.82 -1.54
C ILE A 23 -10.18 5.96 -0.50
N GLY A 24 -9.91 5.55 0.74
CA GLY A 24 -10.89 5.54 1.84
C GLY A 24 -11.80 4.31 1.87
N GLN A 25 -11.62 3.34 0.96
CA GLN A 25 -12.31 2.05 1.05
C GLN A 25 -11.83 1.29 2.29
N ASP A 26 -12.74 0.60 2.97
CA ASP A 26 -12.39 -0.18 4.15
C ASP A 26 -11.67 -1.48 3.77
N LEU A 27 -10.64 -1.88 4.53
CA LEU A 27 -9.86 -3.10 4.26
C LEU A 27 -10.74 -4.36 4.26
N ALA A 28 -11.74 -4.44 5.15
CA ALA A 28 -12.66 -5.56 5.25
C ALA A 28 -13.68 -5.59 4.10
N SER A 29 -13.89 -4.47 3.41
CA SER A 29 -14.75 -4.38 2.22
C SER A 29 -14.05 -4.78 0.92
N LEU A 30 -12.73 -5.04 0.97
CA LEU A 30 -11.96 -5.44 -0.20
C LEU A 30 -12.32 -6.85 -0.63
N THR A 31 -12.45 -7.04 -1.95
CA THR A 31 -12.55 -8.36 -2.57
C THR A 31 -11.26 -9.16 -2.38
N GLY A 32 -11.34 -10.49 -2.55
CA GLY A 32 -10.16 -11.36 -2.48
C GLY A 32 -9.04 -10.95 -3.43
N ASN A 33 -9.39 -10.46 -4.62
CA ASN A 33 -8.42 -9.97 -5.61
C ASN A 33 -7.72 -8.69 -5.14
N GLN A 34 -8.48 -7.73 -4.60
CA GLN A 34 -7.94 -6.48 -4.04
C GLN A 34 -7.01 -6.78 -2.85
N LEU A 35 -7.43 -7.67 -1.95
CA LEU A 35 -6.59 -8.13 -0.83
C LEU A 35 -5.32 -8.82 -1.34
N GLY A 36 -5.41 -9.63 -2.39
CA GLY A 36 -4.26 -10.25 -3.04
C GLY A 36 -3.23 -9.23 -3.53
N ALA A 37 -3.69 -8.15 -4.17
CA ALA A 37 -2.80 -7.08 -4.63
C ALA A 37 -2.11 -6.36 -3.46
N ILE A 38 -2.84 -6.04 -2.39
CA ILE A 38 -2.26 -5.41 -1.19
C ILE A 38 -1.25 -6.35 -0.51
N ARG A 39 -1.53 -7.66 -0.46
CA ARG A 39 -0.61 -8.67 0.08
C ARG A 39 0.68 -8.73 -0.72
N SER A 40 0.60 -8.72 -2.04
CA SER A 40 1.78 -8.71 -2.92
C SER A 40 2.62 -7.46 -2.74
N GLU A 41 1.99 -6.28 -2.68
CA GLU A 41 2.69 -5.02 -2.39
C GLU A 41 3.33 -5.03 -0.99
N ALA A 42 2.62 -5.56 0.02
CA ALA A 42 3.14 -5.69 1.36
C ALA A 42 4.34 -6.64 1.41
N ALA A 43 4.27 -7.77 0.71
CA ALA A 43 5.39 -8.71 0.60
C ALA A 43 6.61 -8.06 -0.06
N ALA A 44 6.42 -7.35 -1.18
CA ALA A 44 7.49 -6.64 -1.87
C ALA A 44 8.14 -5.56 -0.97
N ALA A 45 7.32 -4.77 -0.27
CA ALA A 45 7.81 -3.76 0.67
C ALA A 45 8.54 -4.37 1.87
N TYR A 46 8.07 -5.52 2.36
CA TYR A 46 8.72 -6.25 3.46
C TYR A 46 10.08 -6.77 3.02
N VAL A 47 10.16 -7.41 1.84
CA VAL A 47 11.42 -7.90 1.26
C VAL A 47 12.41 -6.76 1.07
N ALA A 48 11.97 -5.63 0.51
CA ALA A 48 12.84 -4.46 0.33
C ALA A 48 13.41 -3.91 1.66
N LYS A 49 12.66 -4.04 2.76
CA LYS A 49 13.08 -3.54 4.08
C LYS A 49 13.91 -4.55 4.88
N HIS A 50 13.56 -5.83 4.80
CA HIS A 50 14.09 -6.87 5.68
C HIS A 50 15.01 -7.87 4.97
N GLY A 51 15.09 -7.82 3.63
CA GLY A 51 15.90 -8.74 2.83
C GLY A 51 15.41 -10.19 2.82
N LYS A 52 14.18 -10.45 3.32
CA LYS A 52 13.61 -11.80 3.46
C LYS A 52 12.12 -11.80 3.12
N ALA A 53 11.60 -12.98 2.79
CA ALA A 53 10.17 -13.16 2.49
C ALA A 53 9.30 -12.77 3.69
N MET A 54 8.15 -12.15 3.39
CA MET A 54 7.15 -11.83 4.40
C MET A 54 6.54 -13.12 4.95
N PRO A 55 6.46 -13.31 6.28
CA PRO A 55 5.77 -14.46 6.86
C PRO A 55 4.31 -14.54 6.41
N ALA A 56 3.79 -15.75 6.20
CA ALA A 56 2.42 -15.97 5.74
C ALA A 56 1.37 -15.33 6.68
N ASP A 57 1.63 -15.33 8.00
CA ASP A 57 0.74 -14.78 9.03
C ASP A 57 0.91 -13.27 9.30
N SER A 58 1.42 -12.52 8.32
CA SER A 58 1.69 -11.09 8.49
C SER A 58 0.46 -10.20 8.29
N ALA A 59 -0.73 -10.62 8.76
CA ALA A 59 -1.98 -9.87 8.62
C ALA A 59 -1.87 -8.43 9.15
N ALA A 60 -1.20 -8.25 10.30
CA ALA A 60 -0.94 -6.93 10.87
C ALA A 60 -0.05 -6.05 9.97
N TYR A 61 0.91 -6.64 9.25
CA TYR A 61 1.77 -5.90 8.33
C TYR A 61 1.01 -5.50 7.06
N ILE A 62 0.19 -6.41 6.52
CA ILE A 62 -0.67 -6.15 5.36
C ILE A 62 -1.63 -5.00 5.67
N SER A 63 -2.28 -5.02 6.83
CA SER A 63 -3.16 -3.94 7.29
C SER A 63 -2.42 -2.61 7.43
N LYS A 64 -1.26 -2.59 8.11
CA LYS A 64 -0.42 -1.38 8.20
C LYS A 64 0.04 -0.86 6.84
N ARG A 65 0.36 -1.76 5.90
CA ARG A 65 0.75 -1.37 4.54
C ARG A 65 -0.41 -0.73 3.80
N TYR A 66 -1.61 -1.30 3.94
CA TYR A 66 -2.83 -0.75 3.37
C TYR A 66 -3.10 0.67 3.87
N ASP A 67 -3.08 0.88 5.18
CA ASP A 67 -3.28 2.20 5.78
C ASP A 67 -2.26 3.22 5.29
N LEU A 68 -1.00 2.81 5.16
CA LEU A 68 0.06 3.66 4.64
C LEU A 68 -0.17 4.04 3.17
N LEU A 69 -0.63 3.10 2.33
CA LEU A 69 -0.98 3.37 0.94
C LEU A 69 -2.16 4.36 0.88
N GLN A 70 -3.19 4.14 1.70
CA GLN A 70 -4.34 5.02 1.80
C GLN A 70 -3.94 6.44 2.23
N GLN A 71 -3.13 6.57 3.27
CA GLN A 71 -2.61 7.86 3.75
C GLN A 71 -1.76 8.57 2.70
N ARG A 72 -0.85 7.85 2.03
CA ARG A 72 0.01 8.45 1.00
C ARG A 72 -0.79 8.88 -0.23
N ALA A 73 -1.80 8.10 -0.62
CA ALA A 73 -2.67 8.42 -1.72
C ALA A 73 -3.63 9.60 -1.42
N SER A 74 -4.05 9.71 -0.15
CA SER A 74 -4.98 10.74 0.37
C SER A 74 -4.33 12.02 0.84
N GLN A 75 -3.01 12.05 1.11
CA GLN A 75 -2.22 13.25 1.37
C GLN A 75 -2.26 14.18 0.13
N ARG A 76 -3.39 14.84 -0.11
CA ARG A 76 -3.55 15.97 -1.01
C ARG A 76 -2.63 17.05 -0.45
N GLY A 77 -1.76 17.62 -1.30
CA GLY A 77 -0.74 18.57 -0.87
C GLY A 77 -1.33 19.60 0.08
N ARG A 78 -0.92 19.57 1.35
CA ARG A 78 -1.01 20.76 2.18
C ARG A 78 0.10 21.66 1.65
N ALA A 79 -0.34 22.82 1.16
CA ALA A 79 0.47 23.93 0.69
C ALA A 79 1.58 24.29 1.69
#